data_AF-A0A1G7PH92-F1
#
_entry.id   AF-A0A1G7PH92-F1
#
_cell.length_a   1.000
_cell.length_b   1.000
_cell.length_c   1.000
_cell.angle_alpha   90.00
_cell.angle_beta   90.00
_cell.angle_gamma   90.00
#
_symmetry.space_group_name_H-M   'P 1'
#
loop_
_entity.id
_entity.type
_entity.pdbx_description
1 polymer ?
#
loop_
_entity_poly.entity_id
_entity_poly.type
_entity_poly.pdbx_seq_one_letter_code
_entity_poly.pdbx_strand_id
1 'polypeptide(L)'
;MRRLLCLLLCLLILLVWPGVASAADFKINISISRQDDGTTCGELLVNDRVVWRIAVLADGAKPATSGGASATTWIAPDIVNGMFVIKISSE
;
A
#
# COMPACT_ATOMS: atom_id res chain seq x y z
N MET A 1 41.50 29.89 -30.72
CA MET A 1 41.27 28.45 -30.48
C MET A 1 41.09 28.07 -29.01
N ARG A 2 41.86 28.62 -28.05
CA ARG A 2 41.70 28.33 -26.60
C ARG A 2 40.26 28.48 -26.05
N ARG A 3 39.55 29.56 -26.42
CA ARG A 3 38.16 29.80 -25.98
C ARG A 3 37.19 28.72 -26.50
N LEU A 4 37.40 28.26 -27.73
CA LEU A 4 36.58 27.22 -28.35
C LEU A 4 36.82 25.86 -27.68
N LEU A 5 38.08 25.58 -27.33
CA LEU A 5 38.47 24.39 -26.59
C LEU A 5 37.82 24.35 -25.20
N CYS A 6 37.82 25.48 -24.48
CA CYS A 6 37.16 25.60 -23.17
C CYS A 6 35.64 25.39 -23.27
N LEU A 7 34.99 25.97 -24.28
CA LEU A 7 33.55 25.78 -24.50
C LEU A 7 33.21 24.31 -24.78
N LEU A 8 34.02 23.64 -25.61
CA LEU A 8 33.85 22.23 -25.92
C LEU A 8 34.03 21.36 -24.66
N LEU A 9 34.99 21.71 -23.80
CA LEU A 9 35.21 21.02 -22.53
C LEU A 9 34.03 21.20 -21.56
N CYS A 10 33.51 22.42 -21.43
CA CYS A 10 32.34 22.69 -20.58
C CYS A 10 31.09 21.94 -21.06
N LEU A 11 30.89 21.85 -22.39
CA LEU A 11 29.80 21.10 -22.98
C LEU A 11 29.90 19.60 -22.67
N LEU A 12 31.11 19.04 -22.79
CA LEU A 12 31.37 17.64 -22.45
C LEU A 12 31.10 17.36 -20.97
N ILE A 13 31.48 18.27 -20.06
CA ILE A 13 31.22 18.13 -18.62
C ILE A 13 29.71 18.13 -18.33
N LEU A 14 28.94 18.97 -19.03
CA LEU A 14 27.48 19.02 -18.88
C LEU A 14 26.78 17.77 -19.43
N LEU A 15 27.30 17.18 -20.51
CA LEU A 15 26.75 15.96 -21.13
C LEU A 15 27.08 14.68 -20.33
N VAL A 16 28.21 14.68 -19.62
CA VAL A 16 28.62 13.57 -18.74
C VAL A 16 28.04 13.72 -17.33
N TRP A 17 27.48 14.90 -17.00
CA TRP A 17 26.85 15.11 -15.71
C TRP A 17 25.67 14.15 -15.54
N PRO A 18 25.72 13.22 -14.57
CA PRO A 18 24.58 12.34 -14.34
C PRO A 18 23.39 13.22 -13.97
N GLY A 19 22.36 13.21 -14.82
CA GLY A 19 21.07 13.80 -14.48
C GLY A 19 20.63 13.21 -13.14
N VAL A 20 20.06 14.03 -12.27
CA VAL A 20 19.51 13.56 -11.00
C VAL A 20 18.55 12.42 -11.29
N ALA A 21 18.96 11.20 -10.99
CA ALA A 21 18.08 10.04 -11.06
C ALA A 21 17.04 10.26 -9.96
N SER A 22 15.85 10.72 -10.35
CA SER A 22 14.71 10.68 -9.45
C SER A 22 14.38 9.21 -9.25
N ALA A 23 14.89 8.64 -8.15
CA ALA A 23 14.40 7.38 -7.66
C ALA A 23 12.94 7.62 -7.28
N ALA A 24 12.02 7.17 -8.12
CA ALA A 24 10.65 6.96 -7.68
C ALA A 24 10.72 5.87 -6.62
N ASP A 25 10.82 6.28 -5.36
CA ASP A 25 10.94 5.38 -4.23
C ASP A 25 9.59 4.65 -4.11
N PHE A 26 9.53 3.42 -4.63
CA PHE A 26 8.35 2.58 -4.53
C PHE A 26 8.47 1.80 -3.23
N LYS A 27 7.56 2.06 -2.30
CA LYS A 27 7.52 1.40 -1.00
C LYS A 27 6.26 0.57 -0.90
N ILE A 28 6.41 -0.75 -0.78
CA ILE A 28 5.32 -1.65 -0.44
C ILE A 28 5.50 -2.11 1.01
N ASN A 29 4.47 -1.97 1.82
CA ASN A 29 4.44 -2.49 3.18
C ASN A 29 3.20 -3.36 3.38
N ILE A 30 3.39 -4.52 4.01
CA ILE A 30 2.31 -5.41 4.42
C ILE A 30 2.34 -5.45 5.94
N SER A 31 1.27 -4.95 6.56
CA SER A 31 1.10 -4.97 8.01
C SER A 31 0.02 -5.99 8.38
N ILE A 32 0.29 -6.82 9.37
CA ILE A 32 -0.71 -7.73 9.94
C ILE A 32 -0.70 -7.51 11.45
N SER A 33 -1.81 -7.02 11.99
CA SER A 33 -1.99 -6.77 13.42
C SER A 33 -3.22 -7.49 13.95
N ARG A 34 -3.13 -7.95 15.20
CA ARG A 34 -4.29 -8.39 15.95
C ARG A 34 -4.80 -7.21 16.77
N GLN A 35 -6.08 -6.91 16.63
CA GLN A 35 -6.75 -5.81 17.29
C GLN A 35 -7.29 -6.26 18.66
N ASP A 36 -7.51 -5.29 19.55
CA ASP A 36 -8.00 -5.55 20.91
C ASP A 36 -9.38 -6.22 20.94
N ASP A 37 -10.18 -6.05 19.88
CA ASP A 37 -11.48 -6.69 19.69
C ASP A 37 -11.41 -8.14 19.18
N GLY A 38 -10.19 -8.70 19.03
CA GLY A 38 -9.96 -10.06 18.54
C GLY A 38 -9.90 -10.19 17.01
N THR A 39 -10.20 -9.12 16.26
CA THR A 39 -10.06 -9.07 14.80
C THR A 39 -8.59 -9.15 14.40
N THR A 40 -8.29 -9.86 13.32
CA THR A 40 -6.98 -9.81 12.66
C THR A 40 -7.08 -8.91 11.43
N CYS A 41 -6.34 -7.81 11.41
CA CYS A 41 -6.31 -6.84 10.32
C CYS A 41 -5.03 -7.01 9.50
N GLY A 42 -5.18 -7.13 8.18
CA GLY A 42 -4.09 -7.10 7.21
C GLY A 42 -4.22 -5.86 6.32
N GLU A 43 -3.13 -5.11 6.15
CA GLU A 43 -3.08 -3.90 5.35
C GLU A 43 -1.95 -3.98 4.32
N LEU A 44 -2.24 -3.55 3.09
CA LEU A 44 -1.24 -3.30 2.06
C LEU A 44 -1.11 -1.79 1.86
N LEU A 45 0.10 -1.28 2.04
CA LEU A 45 0.44 0.10 1.84
C LEU A 45 1.35 0.25 0.62
N VAL A 46 1.04 1.20 -0.24
CA VAL A 46 1.91 1.66 -1.34
C VAL A 46 2.27 3.11 -1.05
N ASN A 47 3.56 3.40 -0.92
CA ASN A 47 4.08 4.72 -0.57
C ASN A 47 3.41 5.29 0.68
N ASP A 48 3.35 4.46 1.73
CA ASP A 48 2.74 4.76 3.04
C ASP A 48 1.23 5.07 3.01
N ARG A 49 0.55 4.82 1.88
CA ARG A 49 -0.90 4.89 1.76
C ARG A 49 -1.50 3.50 1.73
N VAL A 50 -2.46 3.23 2.61
CA VAL A 50 -3.24 1.99 2.57
C VAL A 50 -4.02 1.94 1.26
N VAL A 51 -3.70 0.96 0.41
CA VAL A 51 -4.40 0.70 -0.85
C VAL A 51 -5.37 -0.46 -0.72
N TRP A 52 -5.18 -1.32 0.27
CA TRP A 52 -6.06 -2.45 0.54
C TRP A 52 -6.00 -2.85 2.01
N ARG A 53 -7.13 -3.29 2.54
CA ARG A 53 -7.29 -3.74 3.93
C ARG A 53 -8.24 -4.94 3.97
N ILE A 54 -7.82 -6.01 4.66
CA ILE A 54 -8.67 -7.13 5.06
C ILE A 54 -8.79 -7.12 6.57
N ALA A 55 -10.01 -7.24 7.09
CA ALA A 55 -10.27 -7.56 8.48
C ALA A 55 -10.92 -8.95 8.55
N VAL A 56 -10.32 -9.86 9.33
CA VAL A 56 -10.85 -11.20 9.59
C VAL A 56 -11.22 -11.29 11.06
N LEU A 57 -12.50 -11.53 11.32
CA LEU A 57 -13.01 -11.81 12.65
C LEU A 57 -13.45 -13.28 12.73
N ALA A 58 -13.07 -13.95 13.81
CA ALA A 58 -13.29 -15.39 13.97
C ALA A 58 -14.69 -15.74 14.53
N ASP A 59 -15.35 -14.79 15.20
CA ASP A 59 -16.74 -14.87 15.62
C ASP A 59 -17.57 -13.90 14.76
N GLY A 60 -18.73 -14.32 14.24
CA GLY A 60 -19.52 -13.54 13.26
C GLY A 60 -20.08 -12.18 13.74
N ALA A 61 -19.54 -11.60 14.81
CA ALA A 61 -19.96 -10.33 15.40
C ALA A 61 -19.29 -9.13 14.71
N LYS A 62 -19.95 -8.54 13.71
CA LYS A 62 -19.45 -7.36 12.98
C LYS A 62 -18.98 -6.24 13.95
N PRO A 63 -17.72 -5.79 13.94
CA PRO A 63 -17.30 -4.63 14.73
C PRO A 63 -18.14 -3.42 14.30
N ALA A 64 -18.71 -2.70 15.26
CA ALA A 64 -19.40 -1.45 14.99
C ALA A 64 -18.37 -0.42 14.46
N THR A 65 -18.33 -0.23 13.15
CA THR A 65 -17.38 0.67 12.50
C THR A 65 -17.62 2.12 12.92
N SER A 66 -16.67 2.69 13.63
CA SER A 66 -16.65 4.11 13.98
C SER A 66 -16.33 4.97 12.74
N GLY A 67 -17.31 5.77 12.33
CA GLY A 67 -17.20 7.05 11.60
C GLY A 67 -15.96 7.32 10.75
N GLY A 68 -15.91 6.73 9.56
CA GLY A 68 -14.99 7.16 8.49
C GLY A 68 -15.20 6.33 7.24
N ALA A 69 -15.59 6.96 6.13
CA ALA A 69 -15.71 6.29 4.84
C ALA A 69 -14.35 5.70 4.44
N SER A 70 -14.23 4.38 4.48
CA SER A 70 -13.03 3.64 4.11
C SER A 70 -13.45 2.53 3.16
N ALA A 71 -12.88 2.50 1.95
CA ALA A 71 -13.12 1.45 0.96
C ALA A 71 -12.57 0.10 1.48
N THR A 72 -13.33 -0.54 2.35
CA THR A 72 -12.95 -1.77 3.04
C THR A 72 -13.74 -2.92 2.45
N THR A 73 -13.04 -3.93 1.94
CA THR A 73 -13.67 -5.19 1.54
C THR A 73 -13.75 -6.09 2.77
N TRP A 74 -14.97 -6.42 3.18
CA TRP A 74 -15.21 -7.30 4.32
C TRP A 74 -15.19 -8.76 3.87
N ILE A 75 -14.41 -9.59 4.57
CA ILE A 75 -14.37 -11.04 4.37
C ILE A 75 -14.70 -11.71 5.70
N ALA A 76 -15.94 -12.18 5.83
CA ALA A 76 -16.40 -12.88 7.02
C ALA A 76 -16.51 -14.39 6.72
N PRO A 77 -15.67 -15.24 7.34
CA PRO A 77 -15.89 -16.68 7.34
C PRO A 77 -17.08 -17.03 8.24
N ASP A 78 -17.97 -17.88 7.76
CA ASP A 78 -19.17 -18.34 8.48
C ASP A 78 -19.37 -19.85 8.28
N ILE A 79 -20.09 -20.50 9.19
CA ILE A 79 -20.51 -21.90 9.05
C ILE A 79 -22.04 -21.95 9.12
N VAL A 80 -22.67 -22.18 7.96
CA VAL A 80 -24.12 -22.30 7.83
C VAL A 80 -24.46 -23.75 7.51
N ASN A 81 -25.21 -24.43 8.39
CA ASN A 81 -25.59 -25.83 8.24
C ASN A 81 -24.39 -26.78 7.99
N GLY A 82 -23.26 -26.52 8.65
CA GLY A 82 -22.03 -27.31 8.50
C GLY A 82 -21.21 -27.01 7.24
N MET A 83 -21.63 -26.03 6.43
CA MET A 83 -20.90 -25.58 5.25
C MET A 83 -20.12 -24.30 5.55
N PHE A 84 -18.83 -24.30 5.19
CA PHE A 84 -18.00 -23.10 5.25
C PHE A 84 -18.42 -22.11 4.16
N VAL A 85 -18.83 -20.91 4.55
CA VAL A 85 -19.31 -19.85 3.67
C VAL A 85 -18.40 -18.63 3.82
N ILE A 86 -17.91 -18.10 2.71
CA ILE A 86 -17.17 -16.85 2.69
C ILE A 86 -18.12 -15.76 2.19
N LYS A 87 -18.47 -14.81 3.06
CA LYS A 87 -19.28 -13.66 2.68
C LYS A 87 -18.35 -12.50 2.31
N ILE A 88 -18.49 -12.00 1.08
CA ILE A 88 -17.75 -10.87 0.55
C ILE A 88 -18.73 -9.73 0.31
N SER A 89 -18.48 -8.58 0.92
CA SER A 89 -19.28 -7.36 0.69
C SER A 89 -18.38 -6.13 0.64
N SER A 90 -18.68 -5.24 -0.30
CA SER A 90 -18.11 -3.90 -0.40
C SER A 90 -19.12 -2.87 0.10
N GLU A 91 -18.68 -1.90 0.90
CA GLU A 91 -19.40 -0.63 1.10
C GLU A 91 -19.13 0.33 -0.05
#